data_AF-A0A836T2C9-F1
#
_entry.id   AF-A0A836T2C9-F1
#
_cell.length_a   1.000
_cell.length_b   1.000
_cell.length_c   1.000
_cell.angle_alpha   90.00
_cell.angle_beta   90.00
_cell.angle_gamma   90.00
#
_symmetry.space_group_name_H-M   'P 1'
#
loop_
_entity.id
_entity.type
_entity.pdbx_description
1 polymer ?
#
loop_
_entity_poly.entity_id
_entity_poly.type
_entity_poly.pdbx_seq_one_letter_code
_entity_poly.pdbx_strand_id
1 'polypeptide(L)'
;MSANPFTQLIFDLFILSAIIISAYTVNFYYLAFLSRRRKGVMPTVDLGTPSVTIQLPIYNEKYVAKRLVDAVCNLDYPKDQLNIMILDDSDDDTVELLENVVNDYKKQGFAIEHIRRGTRKGYKAGALKYAMEITTSEYVAIFDADFIPPTSFLKQAIPHFSKPNIGLIQCRWGHVNENYSTITQVQALSLDFHFLIEQKAKSNSHLFMNFNGTAGIWRRDCIEDAGGWHTATLVEDLDLSYRAQMKGWKCVFLPDIVIDAELPAQMNGAKRQQYRWAKGSIQCATKLLFDIVVKRKVAIEAKIQAFIQLTRHIVFPLILIQFLTLPILLAGQVNLYVVSFLPVITLATYLAMGPGAYILIMQSMYGKSWKSKMKIMPALLIYNAGMSVNNTVAVFDAVLGKKNEFLRTPKYGLISKDDDWKDKAYNLPFTQTTLLEIFFGVYGIMGIFIAIFSNNPIFVPIIALQTIGFFFIAYLSISHTRFRRNKSKNAIPLTKKEKTANNIYKLAMLGIVAIIVFGGYMAISGYNTEIYPLDRIRGNLDGIISSS
;
A
#
# COMPACT_ATOMS: atom_id res chain seq x y z
N MET A 1 -31.07 -7.89 33.70
CA MET A 1 -31.56 -6.93 32.69
C MET A 1 -31.07 -7.42 31.34
N SER A 2 -31.95 -7.65 30.38
CA SER A 2 -31.55 -7.90 28.98
C SER A 2 -30.65 -6.76 28.52
N ALA A 3 -29.49 -7.07 27.93
CA ALA A 3 -28.60 -6.06 27.39
C ALA A 3 -29.40 -5.13 26.45
N ASN A 4 -29.17 -3.82 26.55
CA ASN A 4 -29.76 -2.85 25.61
C ASN A 4 -29.46 -3.33 24.18
N PRO A 5 -30.47 -3.48 23.29
CA PRO A 5 -30.27 -4.00 21.94
C PRO A 5 -29.18 -3.27 21.15
N PHE A 6 -29.03 -1.95 21.36
CA PHE A 6 -27.95 -1.17 20.77
C PHE A 6 -26.59 -1.56 21.32
N THR A 7 -26.44 -1.67 22.65
CA THR A 7 -25.20 -2.10 23.30
C THR A 7 -24.80 -3.51 22.86
N GLN A 8 -25.77 -4.42 22.73
CA GLN A 8 -25.54 -5.77 22.20
C GLN A 8 -25.02 -5.73 20.76
N LEU A 9 -25.68 -4.95 19.88
CA LEU A 9 -25.21 -4.78 18.50
C LEU A 9 -23.78 -4.25 18.42
N ILE A 10 -23.43 -3.25 19.22
CA ILE A 10 -22.07 -2.68 19.27
C ILE A 10 -21.06 -3.73 19.75
N PHE A 11 -21.42 -4.53 20.75
CA PHE A 11 -20.57 -5.62 21.25
C PHE A 11 -20.38 -6.70 20.17
N ASP A 12 -21.45 -7.11 19.50
CA ASP A 12 -21.40 -8.12 18.44
C ASP A 12 -20.52 -7.65 17.27
N LEU A 13 -20.63 -6.38 16.85
CA LEU A 13 -19.77 -5.78 15.83
C LEU A 13 -18.29 -5.77 16.26
N PHE A 14 -18.01 -5.45 17.52
CA PHE A 14 -16.65 -5.45 18.05
C PHE A 14 -16.03 -6.86 18.03
N ILE A 15 -16.76 -7.87 18.51
CA ILE A 15 -16.31 -9.27 18.58
C ILE A 15 -16.18 -9.87 17.17
N LEU A 16 -17.17 -9.67 16.30
CA LEU A 16 -17.11 -10.16 14.92
C LEU A 16 -15.91 -9.57 14.17
N SER A 17 -15.67 -8.28 14.33
CA SER A 17 -14.49 -7.63 13.76
C SER A 17 -13.19 -8.24 14.29
N ALA A 18 -13.10 -8.50 15.60
CA ALA A 18 -11.93 -9.14 16.22
C ALA A 18 -11.66 -10.53 15.64
N ILE A 19 -12.72 -11.35 15.49
CA ILE A 19 -12.62 -12.72 14.96
C ILE A 19 -12.13 -12.69 13.51
N ILE A 20 -12.72 -11.83 12.68
CA ILE A 20 -12.34 -11.74 11.28
C ILE A 20 -10.90 -11.24 11.16
N ILE A 21 -10.52 -10.15 11.85
CA ILE A 21 -9.13 -9.66 11.83
C ILE A 21 -8.15 -10.77 12.25
N SER A 22 -8.48 -11.50 13.32
CA SER A 22 -7.66 -12.61 13.80
C SER A 22 -7.50 -13.71 12.75
N ALA A 23 -8.54 -14.04 11.98
CA ALA A 23 -8.45 -15.01 10.89
C ALA A 23 -7.48 -14.58 9.78
N TYR A 24 -7.48 -13.29 9.40
CA TYR A 24 -6.51 -12.75 8.43
C TYR A 24 -5.08 -12.74 8.99
N THR A 25 -4.92 -12.42 10.27
CA THR A 25 -3.62 -12.46 10.96
C THR A 25 -3.06 -13.88 11.07
N VAL A 26 -3.90 -14.87 11.40
CA VAL A 26 -3.52 -16.30 11.37
C VAL A 26 -3.10 -16.71 9.96
N ASN A 27 -3.82 -16.25 8.92
CA ASN A 27 -3.42 -16.54 7.55
C ASN A 27 -2.02 -15.98 7.20
N PHE A 28 -1.70 -14.77 7.68
CA PHE A 28 -0.35 -14.22 7.47
C PHE A 28 0.74 -15.13 8.07
N TYR A 29 0.55 -15.68 9.27
CA TYR A 29 1.52 -16.63 9.84
C TYR A 29 1.56 -17.96 9.11
N TYR A 30 0.42 -18.42 8.60
CA TYR A 30 0.37 -19.59 7.73
C TYR A 30 1.25 -19.40 6.48
N LEU A 31 1.14 -18.23 5.81
CA LEU A 31 2.01 -17.89 4.69
C LEU A 31 3.48 -17.72 5.12
N ALA A 32 3.75 -17.12 6.29
CA ALA A 32 5.11 -17.00 6.84
C ALA A 32 5.74 -18.36 7.12
N PHE A 33 4.96 -19.34 7.56
CA PHE A 33 5.42 -20.71 7.73
C PHE A 33 5.69 -21.38 6.37
N LEU A 34 4.78 -21.24 5.40
CA LEU A 34 4.96 -21.78 4.04
C LEU A 34 6.17 -21.16 3.32
N SER A 35 6.44 -19.87 3.49
CA SER A 35 7.57 -19.19 2.83
C SER A 35 8.94 -19.72 3.30
N ARG A 36 8.99 -20.27 4.52
CA ARG A 36 10.18 -20.90 5.12
C ARG A 36 10.38 -22.35 4.68
N ARG A 37 9.35 -23.02 4.16
CA ARG A 37 9.51 -24.38 3.62
C ARG A 37 10.44 -24.31 2.40
N ARG A 38 11.64 -24.88 2.54
CA ARG A 38 12.60 -25.00 1.44
C ARG A 38 12.00 -25.94 0.40
N LYS A 39 11.63 -25.41 -0.76
CA LYS A 39 11.54 -26.21 -1.98
C LYS A 39 12.95 -26.34 -2.56
N GLY A 40 13.24 -27.50 -3.16
CA GLY A 40 14.43 -27.62 -4.01
C GLY A 40 14.42 -26.52 -5.06
N VAL A 41 15.60 -26.00 -5.39
CA VAL A 41 15.76 -25.04 -6.50
C VAL A 41 15.08 -25.65 -7.71
N MET A 42 14.09 -24.95 -8.29
CA MET A 42 13.49 -25.46 -9.52
C MET A 42 14.59 -25.51 -10.57
N PRO A 43 14.78 -26.66 -11.25
CA PRO A 43 15.77 -26.75 -12.30
C PRO A 43 15.54 -25.63 -13.32
N THR A 44 16.58 -24.87 -13.60
CA THR A 44 16.61 -23.98 -14.75
C THR A 44 16.97 -24.80 -15.98
N VAL A 45 16.55 -24.33 -17.15
CA VAL A 45 16.98 -24.90 -18.44
C VAL A 45 17.59 -23.79 -19.27
N ASP A 46 18.58 -24.14 -20.08
CA ASP A 46 19.10 -23.21 -21.07
C ASP A 46 18.08 -23.06 -22.20
N LEU A 47 17.48 -21.88 -22.29
CA LEU A 47 16.55 -21.52 -23.36
C LEU A 47 17.26 -20.71 -24.47
N GLY A 48 18.57 -20.53 -24.38
CA GLY A 48 19.31 -19.59 -25.20
C GLY A 48 18.82 -18.15 -24.94
N THR A 49 18.57 -17.42 -26.02
CA THR A 49 18.12 -16.02 -25.99
C THR A 49 16.82 -15.88 -26.78
N PRO A 50 15.67 -16.33 -26.24
CA PRO A 50 14.39 -16.16 -26.91
C PRO A 50 14.05 -14.67 -27.10
N SER A 51 13.17 -14.37 -28.05
CA SER A 51 12.74 -12.99 -28.28
C SER A 51 11.97 -12.42 -27.08
N VAL A 52 12.31 -11.20 -26.68
CA VAL A 52 11.69 -10.48 -25.56
C VAL A 52 11.26 -9.10 -26.01
N THR A 53 9.97 -8.76 -25.80
CA THR A 53 9.49 -7.38 -25.86
C THR A 53 9.44 -6.78 -24.46
N ILE A 54 10.09 -5.64 -24.26
CA ILE A 54 10.02 -4.88 -23.01
C ILE A 54 9.02 -3.73 -23.19
N GLN A 55 7.91 -3.77 -22.45
CA GLN A 55 6.86 -2.76 -22.47
C GLN A 55 7.04 -1.80 -21.28
N LEU A 56 7.18 -0.50 -21.59
CA LEU A 56 7.41 0.58 -20.62
C LEU A 56 6.21 1.54 -20.62
N PRO A 57 5.14 1.26 -19.84
CA PRO A 57 4.02 2.20 -19.70
C PRO A 57 4.41 3.46 -18.94
N ILE A 58 4.26 4.62 -19.60
CA ILE A 58 4.67 5.93 -19.07
C ILE A 58 3.52 6.95 -19.16
N TYR A 59 3.35 7.73 -18.08
CA TYR A 59 2.43 8.88 -18.03
C TYR A 59 2.97 9.98 -17.11
N ASN A 60 3.50 11.06 -17.67
CA ASN A 60 4.01 12.26 -16.98
C ASN A 60 5.15 11.96 -15.99
N GLU A 61 6.22 11.32 -16.46
CA GLU A 61 7.33 10.75 -15.67
C GLU A 61 8.70 11.35 -15.97
N LYS A 62 8.77 12.64 -16.33
CA LYS A 62 10.00 13.26 -16.83
C LYS A 62 11.25 13.13 -15.94
N TYR A 63 11.09 12.92 -14.63
CA TYR A 63 12.22 12.76 -13.70
C TYR A 63 12.83 11.35 -13.68
N VAL A 64 12.12 10.33 -14.18
CA VAL A 64 12.55 8.92 -14.09
C VAL A 64 12.54 8.20 -15.43
N ALA A 65 11.77 8.68 -16.41
CA ALA A 65 11.58 8.04 -17.71
C ALA A 65 12.90 7.75 -18.43
N LYS A 66 13.80 8.74 -18.55
CA LYS A 66 15.11 8.53 -19.20
C LYS A 66 15.93 7.45 -18.49
N ARG A 67 15.98 7.48 -17.15
CA ARG A 67 16.73 6.51 -16.35
C ARG A 67 16.25 5.07 -16.60
N LEU A 68 14.94 4.87 -16.73
CA LEU A 68 14.38 3.57 -17.08
C LEU A 68 14.81 3.12 -18.48
N VAL A 69 14.68 3.99 -19.50
CA VAL A 69 15.08 3.65 -20.88
C VAL A 69 16.57 3.30 -20.93
N ASP A 70 17.42 4.09 -20.27
CA ASP A 70 18.86 3.82 -20.17
C ASP A 70 19.13 2.45 -19.52
N ALA A 71 18.45 2.12 -18.42
CA ALA A 71 18.63 0.84 -17.74
C ALA A 71 18.21 -0.35 -18.61
N VAL A 72 17.12 -0.21 -19.36
CA VAL A 72 16.61 -1.25 -20.27
C VAL A 72 17.53 -1.44 -21.48
N CYS A 73 18.05 -0.37 -22.08
CA CYS A 73 19.01 -0.45 -23.18
C CYS A 73 20.38 -1.01 -22.74
N ASN A 74 20.70 -0.98 -21.45
CA ASN A 74 21.92 -1.55 -20.87
C ASN A 74 21.78 -3.02 -20.44
N LEU A 75 20.64 -3.66 -20.68
CA LEU A 75 20.47 -5.09 -20.39
C LEU A 75 21.46 -5.92 -21.21
N ASP A 76 22.08 -6.89 -20.54
CA ASP A 76 23.00 -7.84 -21.17
C ASP A 76 22.17 -8.92 -21.89
N TYR A 77 21.67 -8.58 -23.08
CA TYR A 77 20.87 -9.43 -23.94
C TYR A 77 21.10 -9.08 -25.42
N PRO A 78 21.03 -10.03 -26.38
CA PRO A 78 21.24 -9.73 -27.79
C PRO A 78 20.22 -8.72 -28.32
N LYS A 79 20.70 -7.68 -29.02
CA LYS A 79 19.85 -6.59 -29.53
C LYS A 79 18.81 -7.06 -30.54
N ASP A 80 19.15 -8.07 -31.35
CA ASP A 80 18.27 -8.70 -32.33
C ASP A 80 17.13 -9.50 -31.69
N GLN A 81 17.28 -9.90 -30.43
CA GLN A 81 16.27 -10.62 -29.65
C GLN A 81 15.50 -9.69 -28.71
N LEU A 82 15.80 -8.39 -28.70
CA LEU A 82 15.21 -7.43 -27.79
C LEU A 82 14.44 -6.34 -28.54
N ASN A 83 13.15 -6.24 -28.26
CA ASN A 83 12.31 -5.16 -28.74
C ASN A 83 11.83 -4.30 -27.57
N ILE A 84 11.93 -2.97 -27.66
CA ILE A 84 11.59 -2.05 -26.57
C ILE A 84 10.42 -1.17 -27.02
N MET A 85 9.34 -1.18 -26.25
CA MET A 85 8.13 -0.42 -26.53
C MET A 85 7.89 0.60 -25.42
N ILE A 86 8.08 1.89 -25.74
CA ILE A 86 7.73 2.99 -24.84
C ILE A 86 6.26 3.34 -25.05
N LEU A 87 5.40 2.96 -24.09
CA LEU A 87 3.96 3.15 -24.19
C LEU A 87 3.57 4.46 -23.51
N ASP A 88 3.56 5.54 -24.27
CA ASP A 88 3.48 6.90 -23.73
C ASP A 88 2.08 7.53 -23.88
N ASP A 89 1.39 7.63 -22.75
CA ASP A 89 0.10 8.31 -22.62
C ASP A 89 0.25 9.76 -22.13
N SER A 90 1.47 10.29 -22.00
CA SER A 90 1.77 11.58 -21.38
C SER A 90 1.18 12.77 -22.14
N ASP A 91 0.92 13.84 -21.40
CA ASP A 91 0.39 15.12 -21.88
C ASP A 91 1.26 16.33 -21.44
N ASP A 92 2.48 16.06 -20.95
CA ASP A 92 3.47 17.05 -20.52
C ASP A 92 4.82 16.90 -21.26
N ASP A 93 5.86 17.62 -20.79
CA ASP A 93 7.22 17.61 -21.34
C ASP A 93 7.87 16.20 -21.41
N THR A 94 7.27 15.17 -20.80
CA THR A 94 7.74 13.78 -20.90
C THR A 94 7.72 13.27 -22.34
N VAL A 95 6.79 13.77 -23.18
CA VAL A 95 6.65 13.35 -24.58
C VAL A 95 7.91 13.70 -25.37
N GLU A 96 8.31 14.98 -25.35
CA GLU A 96 9.50 15.47 -26.07
C GLU A 96 10.79 14.84 -25.52
N LEU A 97 10.86 14.65 -24.19
CA LEU A 97 11.98 13.95 -23.56
C LEU A 97 12.14 12.52 -24.11
N LEU A 98 11.06 11.75 -24.18
CA LEU A 98 11.09 10.37 -24.64
C LEU A 98 11.36 10.26 -26.13
N GLU A 99 10.81 11.16 -26.94
CA GLU A 99 11.06 11.19 -28.39
C GLU A 99 12.56 11.35 -28.68
N ASN A 100 13.21 12.30 -28.00
CA ASN A 100 14.66 12.52 -28.13
C ASN A 100 15.47 11.28 -27.70
N VAL A 101 15.16 10.71 -26.52
CA VAL A 101 15.87 9.53 -26.00
C VAL A 101 15.71 8.33 -26.93
N VAL A 102 14.50 8.08 -27.44
CA VAL A 102 14.23 6.98 -28.38
C VAL A 102 15.01 7.17 -29.69
N ASN A 103 15.02 8.38 -30.25
CA ASN A 103 15.77 8.68 -31.47
C ASN A 103 17.27 8.43 -31.31
N ASP A 104 17.84 8.75 -30.15
CA ASP A 104 19.26 8.51 -29.88
C ASP A 104 19.61 7.02 -29.73
N TYR A 105 18.73 6.22 -29.13
CA TYR A 105 18.93 4.76 -29.06
C TYR A 105 18.65 4.06 -30.40
N LYS A 106 17.70 4.55 -31.21
CA LYS A 106 17.50 4.06 -32.59
C LYS A 106 18.78 4.21 -33.42
N LYS A 107 19.46 5.35 -33.34
CA LYS A 107 20.77 5.59 -34.02
C LYS A 107 21.86 4.61 -33.57
N GLN A 108 21.78 4.08 -32.35
CA GLN A 108 22.70 3.08 -31.80
C GLN A 108 22.31 1.63 -32.15
N GLY A 109 21.31 1.45 -33.03
CA GLY A 109 20.87 0.15 -33.53
C GLY A 109 19.96 -0.64 -32.57
N PHE A 110 19.31 0.03 -31.62
CA PHE A 110 18.29 -0.63 -30.79
C PHE A 110 16.94 -0.68 -31.52
N ALA A 111 16.24 -1.82 -31.44
CA ALA A 111 14.83 -1.92 -31.81
C ALA A 111 13.97 -1.33 -30.69
N ILE A 112 13.81 -0.01 -30.70
CA ILE A 112 13.07 0.76 -29.69
C ILE A 112 12.05 1.67 -30.36
N GLU A 113 10.80 1.64 -29.92
CA GLU A 113 9.71 2.43 -30.51
C GLU A 113 8.99 3.29 -29.47
N HIS A 114 8.69 4.53 -29.86
CA HIS A 114 7.86 5.46 -29.07
C HIS A 114 6.41 5.36 -29.53
N ILE A 115 5.58 4.71 -28.74
CA ILE A 115 4.21 4.34 -29.12
C ILE A 115 3.22 5.22 -28.37
N ARG A 116 2.46 6.01 -29.13
CA ARG A 116 1.38 6.86 -28.61
C ARG A 116 0.06 6.46 -29.23
N ARG A 117 -0.90 6.02 -28.40
CA ARG A 117 -2.23 5.55 -28.85
C ARG A 117 -3.29 6.65 -28.92
N GLY A 118 -2.94 7.90 -28.62
CA GLY A 118 -3.82 9.07 -28.70
C GLY A 118 -4.97 9.14 -27.68
N THR A 119 -5.09 8.16 -26.77
CA THR A 119 -6.13 8.13 -25.74
C THR A 119 -5.58 7.55 -24.44
N ARG A 120 -6.09 8.03 -23.29
CA ARG A 120 -5.77 7.46 -21.97
C ARG A 120 -6.85 6.51 -21.44
N LYS A 121 -7.77 6.05 -22.31
CA LYS A 121 -8.86 5.14 -21.93
C LYS A 121 -8.29 3.82 -21.42
N GLY A 122 -8.70 3.42 -20.21
CA GLY A 122 -8.20 2.21 -19.56
C GLY A 122 -6.79 2.33 -18.97
N TYR A 123 -6.18 3.53 -18.98
CA TYR A 123 -4.89 3.81 -18.37
C TYR A 123 -3.81 2.78 -18.77
N LYS A 124 -2.95 2.37 -17.83
CA LYS A 124 -1.88 1.38 -18.02
C LYS A 124 -2.38 0.09 -18.68
N ALA A 125 -3.47 -0.49 -18.18
CA ALA A 125 -4.05 -1.71 -18.75
C ALA A 125 -4.43 -1.56 -20.22
N GLY A 126 -4.97 -0.40 -20.61
CA GLY A 126 -5.29 -0.09 -22.00
C GLY A 126 -4.05 0.10 -22.87
N ALA A 127 -2.98 0.70 -22.32
CA ALA A 127 -1.72 0.87 -23.03
C ALA A 127 -1.03 -0.47 -23.29
N LEU A 128 -0.97 -1.33 -22.27
CA LEU A 128 -0.48 -2.71 -22.38
C LEU A 128 -1.33 -3.53 -23.36
N LYS A 129 -2.67 -3.39 -23.32
CA LYS A 129 -3.56 -4.05 -24.28
C LYS A 129 -3.23 -3.67 -25.72
N TYR A 130 -3.09 -2.37 -26.00
CA TYR A 130 -2.73 -1.87 -27.33
C TYR A 130 -1.36 -2.39 -27.78
N ALA A 131 -0.36 -2.40 -26.88
CA ALA A 131 0.97 -2.91 -27.17
C ALA A 131 0.98 -4.40 -27.52
N MET A 132 0.11 -5.20 -26.91
CA MET A 132 0.01 -6.63 -27.21
C MET A 132 -0.47 -6.91 -28.64
N GLU A 133 -1.22 -6.00 -29.28
CA GLU A 133 -1.70 -6.16 -30.66
C GLU A 133 -0.55 -6.19 -31.69
N ILE A 134 0.60 -5.61 -31.33
CA ILE A 134 1.79 -5.50 -32.18
C ILE A 134 3.01 -6.22 -31.59
N THR A 135 2.84 -6.95 -30.49
CA THR A 135 3.92 -7.70 -29.84
C THR A 135 4.02 -9.10 -30.44
N THR A 136 5.17 -9.42 -31.06
CA THR A 136 5.41 -10.73 -31.71
C THR A 136 6.37 -11.63 -30.93
N SER A 137 7.10 -11.09 -29.96
CA SER A 137 8.08 -11.82 -29.15
C SER A 137 7.49 -12.95 -28.32
N GLU A 138 8.31 -13.94 -27.97
CA GLU A 138 7.89 -15.08 -27.12
C GLU A 138 7.59 -14.64 -25.68
N TYR A 139 8.39 -13.71 -25.16
CA TYR A 139 8.25 -13.19 -23.80
C TYR A 139 7.98 -11.68 -23.79
N VAL A 140 7.27 -11.23 -22.75
CA VAL A 140 6.95 -9.82 -22.52
C VAL A 140 7.40 -9.42 -21.12
N ALA A 141 8.40 -8.55 -21.01
CA ALA A 141 8.80 -7.94 -19.74
C ALA A 141 8.13 -6.58 -19.56
N ILE A 142 7.74 -6.24 -18.33
CA ILE A 142 7.04 -4.99 -18.04
C ILE A 142 7.75 -4.25 -16.92
N PHE A 143 8.03 -2.97 -17.14
CA PHE A 143 8.60 -2.08 -16.13
C PHE A 143 7.83 -0.76 -16.04
N ASP A 144 7.43 -0.41 -14.83
CA ASP A 144 6.94 0.94 -14.52
C ASP A 144 8.09 1.96 -14.59
N ALA A 145 7.73 3.23 -14.86
CA ALA A 145 8.65 4.32 -15.16
C ALA A 145 9.79 4.55 -14.13
N ASP A 146 9.60 4.16 -12.88
CA ASP A 146 10.55 4.37 -11.80
C ASP A 146 11.52 3.20 -11.55
N PHE A 147 11.36 2.08 -12.26
CA PHE A 147 12.15 0.87 -12.06
C PHE A 147 13.51 0.92 -12.77
N ILE A 148 14.49 0.24 -12.17
CA ILE A 148 15.86 0.15 -12.66
C ILE A 148 16.24 -1.34 -12.66
N PRO A 149 16.04 -2.06 -13.78
CA PRO A 149 16.47 -3.46 -13.87
C PRO A 149 18.00 -3.58 -13.86
N PRO A 150 18.56 -4.58 -13.15
CA PRO A 150 19.98 -4.90 -13.26
C PRO A 150 20.29 -5.43 -14.66
N THR A 151 21.50 -5.20 -15.15
CA THR A 151 21.93 -5.61 -16.49
C THR A 151 21.75 -7.11 -16.75
N SER A 152 21.91 -7.93 -15.71
CA SER A 152 21.77 -9.39 -15.77
C SER A 152 20.32 -9.91 -15.69
N PHE A 153 19.32 -9.04 -15.60
CA PHE A 153 17.92 -9.40 -15.33
C PHE A 153 17.39 -10.52 -16.25
N LEU A 154 17.44 -10.33 -17.57
CA LEU A 154 16.89 -11.31 -18.53
C LEU A 154 17.67 -12.63 -18.49
N LYS A 155 19.01 -12.58 -18.49
CA LYS A 155 19.86 -13.78 -18.42
C LYS A 155 19.61 -14.62 -17.17
N GLN A 156 19.31 -13.99 -16.04
CA GLN A 156 19.00 -14.71 -14.80
C GLN A 156 17.54 -15.20 -14.75
N ALA A 157 16.59 -14.42 -15.26
CA ALA A 157 15.17 -14.74 -15.13
C ALA A 157 14.64 -15.72 -16.19
N ILE A 158 15.07 -15.61 -17.45
CA ILE A 158 14.60 -16.43 -18.58
C ILE A 158 14.76 -17.94 -18.33
N PRO A 159 15.90 -18.45 -17.81
CA PRO A 159 16.09 -19.89 -17.56
C PRO A 159 15.06 -20.52 -16.61
N HIS A 160 14.31 -19.72 -15.84
CA HIS A 160 13.25 -20.19 -14.96
C HIS A 160 11.93 -20.51 -15.68
N PHE A 161 11.80 -20.21 -16.97
CA PHE A 161 10.70 -20.72 -17.81
C PHE A 161 10.90 -22.20 -18.20
N SER A 162 11.44 -23.00 -17.28
CA SER A 162 11.84 -24.39 -17.50
C SER A 162 10.72 -25.39 -17.73
N LYS A 163 9.47 -24.95 -17.52
CA LYS A 163 8.28 -25.73 -17.85
C LYS A 163 7.34 -24.90 -18.73
N PRO A 164 6.67 -25.52 -19.71
CA PRO A 164 5.78 -24.82 -20.63
C PRO A 164 4.62 -24.14 -19.90
N ASN A 165 4.17 -24.68 -18.77
CA ASN A 165 3.09 -24.10 -17.98
C ASN A 165 3.53 -22.94 -17.07
N ILE A 166 4.82 -22.58 -17.01
CA ILE A 166 5.24 -21.35 -16.32
C ILE A 166 4.90 -20.18 -17.23
N GLY A 167 3.93 -19.38 -16.79
CA GLY A 167 3.39 -18.26 -17.54
C GLY A 167 3.93 -16.91 -17.08
N LEU A 168 4.42 -16.81 -15.84
CA LEU A 168 4.93 -15.58 -15.24
C LEU A 168 6.15 -15.87 -14.34
N ILE A 169 7.19 -15.07 -14.53
CA ILE A 169 8.28 -14.88 -13.57
C ILE A 169 8.17 -13.47 -12.97
N GLN A 170 7.94 -13.37 -11.66
CA GLN A 170 7.98 -12.11 -10.90
C GLN A 170 9.32 -12.03 -10.16
N CYS A 171 10.01 -10.90 -10.25
CA CYS A 171 11.21 -10.62 -9.48
C CYS A 171 10.91 -9.67 -8.31
N ARG A 172 11.84 -9.58 -7.36
CA ARG A 172 11.67 -8.78 -6.14
C ARG A 172 11.84 -7.29 -6.42
N TRP A 173 11.03 -6.47 -5.78
CA TRP A 173 11.22 -5.03 -5.78
C TRP A 173 12.29 -4.64 -4.76
N GLY A 174 13.28 -3.89 -5.22
CA GLY A 174 14.18 -3.12 -4.38
C GLY A 174 13.76 -1.65 -4.34
N HIS A 175 14.47 -0.84 -3.56
CA HIS A 175 14.04 0.52 -3.21
C HIS A 175 15.20 1.50 -3.19
N VAL A 176 15.36 2.31 -4.25
CA VAL A 176 16.48 3.27 -4.35
C VAL A 176 16.48 4.31 -3.24
N ASN A 177 15.29 4.69 -2.76
CA ASN A 177 15.09 5.75 -1.77
C ASN A 177 14.57 5.22 -0.43
N GLU A 178 14.82 3.94 -0.10
CA GLU A 178 14.38 3.35 1.17
C GLU A 178 14.73 4.26 2.36
N ASN A 179 15.98 4.72 2.41
CA ASN A 179 16.50 5.50 3.53
C ASN A 179 16.21 7.01 3.44
N TYR A 180 15.38 7.45 2.50
CA TYR A 180 15.07 8.88 2.32
C TYR A 180 14.33 9.48 3.52
N SER A 181 13.31 8.78 4.03
CA SER A 181 12.47 9.23 5.14
C SER A 181 11.89 8.04 5.92
N THR A 182 11.29 8.30 7.08
CA THR A 182 10.55 7.26 7.81
C THR A 182 9.40 6.69 6.96
N ILE A 183 8.76 7.49 6.11
CA ILE A 183 7.66 7.05 5.23
C ILE A 183 8.17 6.05 4.17
N THR A 184 9.34 6.27 3.59
CA THR A 184 9.93 5.34 2.63
C THR A 184 10.41 4.07 3.32
N GLN A 185 10.97 4.17 4.53
CA GLN A 185 11.40 3.00 5.32
C GLN A 185 10.23 2.07 5.70
N VAL A 186 9.10 2.62 6.15
CA VAL A 186 7.93 1.79 6.50
C VAL A 186 7.29 1.16 5.27
N GLN A 187 7.26 1.87 4.13
CA GLN A 187 6.77 1.31 2.87
C GLN A 187 7.67 0.18 2.37
N ALA A 188 8.99 0.35 2.41
CA ALA A 188 9.96 -0.69 2.06
C ALA A 188 9.75 -1.96 2.90
N LEU A 189 9.68 -1.81 4.23
CA LEU A 189 9.46 -2.95 5.13
C LEU A 189 8.11 -3.65 4.88
N SER A 190 7.05 -2.89 4.63
CA SER A 190 5.73 -3.44 4.30
C SER A 190 5.74 -4.23 2.99
N LEU A 191 6.40 -3.71 1.95
CA LEU A 191 6.54 -4.39 0.65
C LEU A 191 7.42 -5.63 0.76
N ASP A 192 8.48 -5.59 1.56
CA ASP A 192 9.33 -6.75 1.82
C ASP A 192 8.56 -7.89 2.49
N PHE A 193 7.61 -7.60 3.40
CA PHE A 193 6.70 -8.64 3.91
C PHE A 193 5.84 -9.24 2.79
N HIS A 194 5.28 -8.42 1.91
CA HIS A 194 4.51 -8.93 0.75
C HIS A 194 5.35 -9.85 -0.15
N PHE A 195 6.56 -9.44 -0.51
CA PHE A 195 7.41 -10.21 -1.43
C PHE A 195 8.06 -11.44 -0.78
N LEU A 196 8.75 -11.25 0.36
CA LEU A 196 9.55 -12.32 0.96
C LEU A 196 8.72 -13.33 1.75
N ILE A 197 7.46 -13.01 2.07
CA ILE A 197 6.54 -13.93 2.71
C ILE A 197 5.46 -14.37 1.74
N GLU A 198 4.56 -13.48 1.34
CA GLU A 198 3.36 -13.91 0.63
C GLU A 198 3.67 -14.44 -0.77
N GLN A 199 4.42 -13.68 -1.58
CA GLN A 199 4.78 -14.12 -2.93
C GLN A 199 5.63 -15.38 -2.91
N LYS A 200 6.61 -15.44 -2.00
CA LYS A 200 7.44 -16.61 -1.80
C LYS A 200 6.62 -17.85 -1.41
N ALA A 201 5.71 -17.72 -0.45
CA ALA A 201 4.84 -18.82 -0.02
C ALA A 201 3.96 -19.34 -1.16
N LYS A 202 3.35 -18.42 -1.93
CA LYS A 202 2.46 -18.76 -3.05
C LYS A 202 3.22 -19.39 -4.22
N SER A 203 4.38 -18.83 -4.55
CA SER A 203 5.26 -19.41 -5.57
C SER A 203 5.68 -20.84 -5.21
N ASN A 204 6.06 -21.05 -3.93
CA ASN A 204 6.51 -22.36 -3.44
C ASN A 204 5.39 -23.38 -3.27
N SER A 205 4.12 -23.01 -3.37
CA SER A 205 2.97 -23.89 -3.16
C SER A 205 2.08 -24.00 -4.41
N HIS A 206 0.88 -24.54 -4.25
CA HIS A 206 -0.15 -24.59 -5.30
C HIS A 206 -1.10 -23.36 -5.24
N LEU A 207 -0.83 -22.43 -4.32
CA LEU A 207 -1.61 -21.22 -4.13
C LEU A 207 -1.40 -20.22 -5.27
N PHE A 208 -2.39 -19.35 -5.45
CA PHE A 208 -2.33 -18.32 -6.48
C PHE A 208 -1.44 -17.15 -6.06
N MET A 209 -0.50 -16.82 -6.93
CA MET A 209 0.45 -15.72 -6.84
C MET A 209 -0.02 -14.57 -7.72
N ASN A 210 0.21 -13.32 -7.32
CA ASN A 210 -0.12 -12.18 -8.17
C ASN A 210 1.13 -11.63 -8.86
N PHE A 211 1.01 -11.20 -10.11
CA PHE A 211 1.89 -10.21 -10.69
C PHE A 211 1.68 -8.89 -9.96
N ASN A 212 2.75 -8.14 -9.74
CA ASN A 212 2.70 -6.82 -9.09
C ASN A 212 2.70 -5.67 -10.12
N GLY A 213 2.45 -5.97 -11.40
CA GLY A 213 2.28 -4.98 -12.46
C GLY A 213 3.57 -4.54 -13.14
N THR A 214 4.73 -4.94 -12.62
CA THR A 214 6.06 -4.54 -13.09
C THR A 214 7.10 -5.52 -12.56
N ALA A 215 8.35 -5.42 -13.05
CA ALA A 215 9.48 -6.22 -12.59
C ALA A 215 9.24 -7.73 -12.78
N GLY A 216 8.58 -8.09 -13.89
CA GLY A 216 8.31 -9.49 -14.22
C GLY A 216 8.21 -9.71 -15.72
N ILE A 217 8.35 -10.98 -16.09
CA ILE A 217 8.35 -11.47 -17.46
C ILE A 217 7.16 -12.43 -17.60
N TRP A 218 6.35 -12.20 -18.62
CA TRP A 218 5.25 -13.08 -19.01
C TRP A 218 5.63 -13.87 -20.26
N ARG A 219 5.14 -15.10 -20.35
CA ARG A 219 5.02 -15.78 -21.64
C ARG A 219 3.88 -15.13 -22.42
N ARG A 220 4.07 -14.76 -23.68
CA ARG A 220 3.04 -14.11 -24.50
C ARG A 220 1.75 -14.95 -24.56
N ASP A 221 1.88 -16.24 -24.83
CA ASP A 221 0.77 -17.19 -24.89
C ASP A 221 -0.05 -17.24 -23.59
N CYS A 222 0.58 -17.03 -22.43
CA CYS A 222 -0.12 -16.98 -21.14
C CYS A 222 -1.02 -15.74 -21.05
N ILE A 223 -0.55 -14.58 -21.51
CA ILE A 223 -1.35 -13.35 -21.56
C ILE A 223 -2.55 -13.55 -22.49
N GLU A 224 -2.30 -14.09 -23.69
CA GLU A 224 -3.32 -14.29 -24.73
C GLU A 224 -4.36 -15.33 -24.29
N ASP A 225 -3.92 -16.49 -23.82
CA ASP A 225 -4.81 -17.54 -23.30
C ASP A 225 -5.63 -16.98 -22.13
N ALA A 226 -5.04 -16.25 -21.19
CA ALA A 226 -5.81 -15.68 -20.08
C ALA A 226 -6.89 -14.66 -20.51
N GLY A 227 -6.86 -14.16 -21.75
CA GLY A 227 -7.80 -13.18 -22.31
C GLY A 227 -7.27 -11.74 -22.34
N GLY A 228 -5.95 -11.57 -22.18
CA GLY A 228 -5.27 -10.28 -22.25
C GLY A 228 -5.52 -9.35 -21.05
N TRP A 229 -5.14 -8.09 -21.22
CA TRP A 229 -5.28 -7.03 -20.22
C TRP A 229 -6.72 -6.49 -20.17
N HIS A 230 -7.31 -6.52 -18.98
CA HIS A 230 -8.65 -5.98 -18.73
C HIS A 230 -8.58 -4.60 -18.06
N THR A 231 -9.48 -3.70 -18.45
CA THR A 231 -9.54 -2.31 -17.93
C THR A 231 -10.63 -2.11 -16.86
N ALA A 232 -11.34 -3.17 -16.48
CA ALA A 232 -12.47 -3.10 -15.55
C ALA A 232 -12.05 -2.85 -14.09
N THR A 233 -10.81 -3.21 -13.72
CA THR A 233 -10.28 -3.06 -12.35
C THR A 233 -9.09 -2.09 -12.34
N LEU A 234 -8.80 -1.49 -11.20
CA LEU A 234 -7.61 -0.63 -11.01
C LEU A 234 -6.29 -1.41 -10.82
N VAL A 235 -6.38 -2.74 -10.80
CA VAL A 235 -5.28 -3.71 -10.61
C VAL A 235 -5.39 -4.79 -11.69
N GLU A 236 -5.10 -4.39 -12.93
CA GLU A 236 -5.17 -5.26 -14.11
C GLU A 236 -4.21 -6.46 -14.02
N ASP A 237 -3.12 -6.27 -13.29
CA ASP A 237 -2.07 -7.25 -12.99
C ASP A 237 -2.57 -8.40 -12.13
N LEU A 238 -3.25 -8.08 -11.04
CA LEU A 238 -3.89 -9.04 -10.16
C LEU A 238 -4.99 -9.81 -10.90
N ASP A 239 -5.81 -9.11 -11.69
CA ASP A 239 -6.87 -9.72 -12.51
C ASP A 239 -6.31 -10.76 -13.50
N LEU A 240 -5.28 -10.39 -14.26
CA LEU A 240 -4.63 -11.28 -15.23
C LEU A 240 -4.01 -12.51 -14.55
N SER A 241 -3.32 -12.30 -13.44
CA SER A 241 -2.64 -13.37 -12.70
C SER A 241 -3.60 -14.45 -12.21
N TYR A 242 -4.76 -14.05 -11.72
CA TYR A 242 -5.78 -15.00 -11.26
C TYR A 242 -6.43 -15.74 -12.42
N ARG A 243 -6.76 -15.05 -13.51
CA ARG A 243 -7.30 -15.69 -14.72
C ARG A 243 -6.33 -16.71 -15.31
N ALA A 244 -5.05 -16.36 -15.43
CA ALA A 244 -4.01 -17.27 -15.91
C ALA A 244 -3.92 -18.54 -15.02
N GLN A 245 -3.86 -18.37 -13.70
CA GLN A 245 -3.74 -19.53 -12.80
C GLN A 245 -5.01 -20.39 -12.75
N MET A 246 -6.20 -19.81 -12.92
CA MET A 246 -7.45 -20.58 -13.11
C MET A 246 -7.45 -21.44 -14.39
N LYS A 247 -6.61 -21.10 -15.37
CA LYS A 247 -6.37 -21.90 -16.58
C LYS A 247 -5.24 -22.91 -16.43
N GLY A 248 -4.54 -22.93 -15.29
CA GLY A 248 -3.47 -23.89 -14.99
C GLY A 248 -2.05 -23.37 -15.23
N TRP A 249 -1.89 -22.10 -15.60
CA TRP A 249 -0.59 -21.45 -15.65
C TRP A 249 0.01 -21.33 -14.25
N LYS A 250 1.33 -21.49 -14.15
CA LYS A 250 2.10 -21.31 -12.92
C LYS A 250 2.83 -19.97 -12.95
N CYS A 251 2.74 -19.27 -11.83
CA CYS A 251 3.50 -18.06 -11.55
C CYS A 251 4.64 -18.38 -10.57
N VAL A 252 5.84 -17.86 -10.85
CA VAL A 252 7.06 -18.11 -10.09
C VAL A 252 7.64 -16.79 -9.58
N PHE A 253 8.11 -16.78 -8.35
CA PHE A 253 8.75 -15.62 -7.73
C PHE A 253 10.24 -15.88 -7.50
N LEU A 254 11.09 -14.97 -7.97
CA LEU A 254 12.55 -15.02 -7.82
C LEU A 254 12.97 -13.92 -6.82
N PRO A 255 13.23 -14.27 -5.55
CA PRO A 255 13.55 -13.29 -4.51
C PRO A 255 14.94 -12.66 -4.64
N ASP A 256 15.86 -13.36 -5.33
CA ASP A 256 17.28 -12.99 -5.42
C ASP A 256 17.57 -12.02 -6.57
N ILE A 257 16.65 -11.91 -7.54
CA ILE A 257 16.71 -10.90 -8.60
C ILE A 257 15.96 -9.67 -8.09
N VAL A 258 16.71 -8.63 -7.73
CA VAL A 258 16.17 -7.38 -7.17
C VAL A 258 16.17 -6.30 -8.25
N ILE A 259 15.03 -5.64 -8.42
CA ILE A 259 14.83 -4.56 -9.39
C ILE A 259 14.40 -3.33 -8.60
N ASP A 260 15.26 -2.33 -8.55
CA ASP A 260 15.07 -1.18 -7.68
C ASP A 260 14.00 -0.22 -8.24
N ALA A 261 13.20 0.36 -7.35
CA ALA A 261 12.14 1.31 -7.68
C ALA A 261 12.07 2.48 -6.69
N GLU A 262 11.37 3.56 -7.06
CA GLU A 262 11.20 4.73 -6.21
C GLU A 262 9.91 4.66 -5.39
N LEU A 263 10.06 4.69 -4.07
CA LEU A 263 8.94 4.76 -3.13
C LEU A 263 8.35 6.18 -3.07
N PRO A 264 7.03 6.33 -2.90
CA PRO A 264 6.41 7.63 -2.68
C PRO A 264 6.98 8.33 -1.44
N ALA A 265 7.70 9.43 -1.64
CA ALA A 265 8.21 10.27 -0.55
C ALA A 265 7.12 11.17 0.07
N GLN A 266 6.09 11.52 -0.71
CA GLN A 266 4.98 12.36 -0.26
C GLN A 266 3.84 11.52 0.30
N MET A 267 3.28 11.91 1.46
CA MET A 267 2.18 11.18 2.13
C MET A 267 0.94 11.04 1.25
N ASN A 268 0.51 12.10 0.56
CA ASN A 268 -0.64 12.02 -0.36
C ASN A 268 -0.35 11.11 -1.57
N GLY A 269 0.92 10.96 -1.96
CA GLY A 269 1.34 10.01 -3.00
C GLY A 269 1.21 8.56 -2.51
N ALA A 270 1.66 8.29 -1.28
CA ALA A 270 1.49 6.99 -0.62
C ALA A 270 -0.01 6.65 -0.43
N LYS A 271 -0.83 7.60 0.04
CA LYS A 271 -2.29 7.45 0.17
C LYS A 271 -2.96 7.07 -1.16
N ARG A 272 -2.62 7.76 -2.25
CA ARG A 272 -3.14 7.43 -3.60
C ARG A 272 -2.76 6.02 -4.04
N GLN A 273 -1.50 5.63 -3.81
CA GLN A 273 -1.04 4.28 -4.18
C GLN A 273 -1.80 3.20 -3.40
N GLN A 274 -1.87 3.34 -2.07
CA GLN A 274 -2.58 2.41 -1.19
C GLN A 274 -4.09 2.36 -1.48
N TYR A 275 -4.70 3.51 -1.77
CA TYR A 275 -6.11 3.59 -2.18
C TYR A 275 -6.36 2.78 -3.47
N ARG A 276 -5.49 2.90 -4.48
CA ARG A 276 -5.63 2.15 -5.74
C ARG A 276 -5.54 0.64 -5.51
N TRP A 277 -4.58 0.20 -4.72
CA TRP A 277 -4.42 -1.22 -4.38
C TRP A 277 -5.62 -1.77 -3.60
N ALA A 278 -6.09 -1.04 -2.59
CA ALA A 278 -7.23 -1.44 -1.78
C ALA A 278 -8.52 -1.51 -2.61
N LYS A 279 -8.84 -0.44 -3.36
CA LYS A 279 -10.03 -0.41 -4.22
C LYS A 279 -9.97 -1.48 -5.30
N GLY A 280 -8.83 -1.60 -5.98
CA GLY A 280 -8.63 -2.56 -7.06
C GLY A 280 -8.76 -4.02 -6.59
N SER A 281 -8.19 -4.36 -5.44
CA SER A 281 -8.27 -5.73 -4.89
C SER A 281 -9.71 -6.16 -4.63
N ILE A 282 -10.53 -5.27 -4.04
CA ILE A 282 -11.95 -5.53 -3.80
C ILE A 282 -12.73 -5.62 -5.12
N GLN A 283 -12.42 -4.80 -6.12
CA GLN A 283 -13.04 -4.94 -7.45
C GLN A 283 -12.70 -6.29 -8.09
N CYS A 284 -11.44 -6.72 -8.03
CA CYS A 284 -11.04 -8.07 -8.45
C CYS A 284 -11.77 -9.15 -7.65
N ALA A 285 -11.97 -8.96 -6.35
CA ALA A 285 -12.74 -9.87 -5.51
C ALA A 285 -14.17 -10.04 -6.05
N THR A 286 -14.87 -8.92 -6.27
CA THR A 286 -16.25 -8.93 -6.80
C THR A 286 -16.35 -9.56 -8.17
N LYS A 287 -15.32 -9.40 -9.02
CA LYS A 287 -15.29 -9.92 -10.38
C LYS A 287 -14.97 -11.42 -10.43
N LEU A 288 -14.00 -11.88 -9.65
CA LEU A 288 -13.37 -13.20 -9.85
C LEU A 288 -13.74 -14.24 -8.81
N LEU A 289 -14.18 -13.87 -7.60
CA LEU A 289 -14.36 -14.85 -6.52
C LEU A 289 -15.38 -15.93 -6.84
N PHE A 290 -16.50 -15.57 -7.47
CA PHE A 290 -17.50 -16.55 -7.88
C PHE A 290 -16.91 -17.60 -8.84
N ASP A 291 -16.22 -17.13 -9.89
CA ASP A 291 -15.59 -18.00 -10.88
C ASP A 291 -14.53 -18.92 -10.25
N ILE A 292 -13.73 -18.40 -9.32
CA ILE A 292 -12.72 -19.17 -8.58
C ILE A 292 -13.38 -20.26 -7.73
N VAL A 293 -14.45 -19.93 -7.00
CA VAL A 293 -15.15 -20.85 -6.09
C VAL A 293 -15.78 -22.00 -6.87
N VAL A 294 -16.41 -21.72 -8.02
CA VAL A 294 -17.10 -22.72 -8.84
C VAL A 294 -16.12 -23.61 -9.63
N LYS A 295 -14.87 -23.15 -9.86
CA LYS A 295 -13.87 -23.92 -10.62
C LYS A 295 -13.48 -25.22 -9.90
N ARG A 296 -13.79 -26.38 -10.50
CA ARG A 296 -13.50 -27.71 -9.91
C ARG A 296 -12.01 -28.05 -9.83
N LYS A 297 -11.19 -27.59 -10.79
CA LYS A 297 -9.75 -27.90 -10.87
C LYS A 297 -8.87 -27.08 -9.93
N VAL A 298 -9.44 -26.17 -9.13
CA VAL A 298 -8.71 -25.35 -8.16
C VAL A 298 -8.84 -25.97 -6.77
N ALA A 299 -7.72 -26.19 -6.10
CA ALA A 299 -7.69 -26.75 -4.74
C ALA A 299 -8.46 -25.85 -3.76
N ILE A 300 -9.11 -26.45 -2.75
CA ILE A 300 -9.89 -25.71 -1.73
C ILE A 300 -9.01 -24.70 -1.00
N GLU A 301 -7.78 -25.08 -0.64
CA GLU A 301 -6.81 -24.19 0.00
C GLU A 301 -6.50 -22.97 -0.89
N ALA A 302 -6.28 -23.16 -2.19
CA ALA A 302 -6.10 -22.07 -3.15
C ALA A 302 -7.33 -21.16 -3.26
N LYS A 303 -8.56 -21.70 -3.14
CA LYS A 303 -9.80 -20.90 -3.11
C LYS A 303 -9.90 -20.04 -1.84
N ILE A 304 -9.59 -20.62 -0.68
CA ILE A 304 -9.59 -19.89 0.60
C ILE A 304 -8.53 -18.77 0.55
N GLN A 305 -7.34 -19.08 0.05
CA GLN A 305 -6.28 -18.07 -0.08
C GLN A 305 -6.61 -17.00 -1.11
N ALA A 306 -7.25 -17.36 -2.22
CA ALA A 306 -7.77 -16.41 -3.18
C ALA A 306 -8.79 -15.45 -2.55
N PHE A 307 -9.73 -15.98 -1.74
CA PHE A 307 -10.67 -15.17 -0.97
C PHE A 307 -9.93 -14.19 -0.07
N ILE A 308 -9.11 -14.69 0.85
CA ILE A 308 -8.40 -13.86 1.83
C ILE A 308 -7.50 -12.82 1.14
N GLN A 309 -6.83 -13.17 0.05
CA GLN A 309 -5.99 -12.25 -0.71
C GLN A 309 -6.79 -11.10 -1.29
N LEU A 310 -7.85 -11.43 -2.04
CA LEU A 310 -8.63 -10.43 -2.77
C LEU A 310 -9.38 -9.51 -1.81
N THR A 311 -9.81 -10.03 -0.65
CA THR A 311 -10.54 -9.29 0.39
C THR A 311 -9.68 -8.74 1.52
N ARG A 312 -8.34 -8.85 1.47
CA ARG A 312 -7.44 -8.45 2.58
C ARG A 312 -7.66 -7.03 3.10
N HIS A 313 -8.08 -6.12 2.23
CA HIS A 313 -8.23 -4.71 2.59
C HIS A 313 -9.49 -4.46 3.44
N ILE A 314 -10.39 -5.44 3.61
CA ILE A 314 -11.52 -5.37 4.56
C ILE A 314 -11.04 -5.27 6.01
N VAL A 315 -9.81 -5.69 6.32
CA VAL A 315 -9.21 -5.51 7.65
C VAL A 315 -9.21 -4.03 8.08
N PHE A 316 -9.05 -3.07 7.16
CA PHE A 316 -9.03 -1.65 7.49
C PHE A 316 -10.38 -1.11 8.03
N PRO A 317 -11.54 -1.32 7.36
CA PRO A 317 -12.83 -0.94 7.94
C PRO A 317 -13.13 -1.67 9.25
N LEU A 318 -12.73 -2.94 9.39
CA LEU A 318 -12.93 -3.69 10.63
C LEU A 318 -12.12 -3.10 11.80
N ILE A 319 -10.87 -2.67 11.56
CA ILE A 319 -10.06 -1.97 12.56
C ILE A 319 -10.74 -0.66 12.98
N LEU A 320 -11.28 0.12 12.03
CA LEU A 320 -12.01 1.35 12.35
C LEU A 320 -13.31 1.09 13.11
N ILE A 321 -14.03 0.02 12.78
CA ILE A 321 -15.21 -0.41 13.56
C ILE A 321 -14.76 -0.70 14.99
N GLN A 322 -13.73 -1.50 15.21
CA GLN A 322 -13.23 -1.77 16.56
C GLN A 322 -12.81 -0.50 17.31
N PHE A 323 -12.11 0.40 16.62
CA PHE A 323 -11.67 1.68 17.18
C PHE A 323 -12.85 2.55 17.61
N LEU A 324 -13.93 2.58 16.82
CA LEU A 324 -15.15 3.31 17.15
C LEU A 324 -15.93 2.63 18.28
N THR A 325 -16.14 1.33 18.22
CA THR A 325 -17.01 0.62 19.17
C THR A 325 -16.37 0.50 20.56
N LEU A 326 -15.04 0.42 20.67
CA LEU A 326 -14.37 0.19 21.94
C LEU A 326 -14.64 1.29 22.99
N PRO A 327 -14.42 2.59 22.73
CA PRO A 327 -14.79 3.65 23.68
C PRO A 327 -16.27 3.64 24.05
N ILE A 328 -17.18 3.33 23.12
CA ILE A 328 -18.62 3.26 23.38
C ILE A 328 -18.93 2.15 24.39
N LEU A 329 -18.33 0.97 24.23
CA LEU A 329 -18.49 -0.16 25.16
C LEU A 329 -17.92 0.15 26.54
N LEU A 330 -16.76 0.80 26.60
CA LEU A 330 -16.13 1.23 27.86
C LEU A 330 -16.98 2.27 28.59
N ALA A 331 -17.52 3.27 27.87
CA ALA A 331 -18.42 4.27 28.43
C ALA A 331 -19.74 3.64 28.91
N GLY A 332 -20.24 2.63 28.19
CA GLY A 332 -21.42 1.84 28.58
C GLY A 332 -21.17 0.84 29.71
N GLN A 333 -19.97 0.83 30.31
CA GLN A 333 -19.56 -0.09 31.37
C GLN A 333 -19.80 -1.57 31.04
N VAL A 334 -19.71 -1.93 29.75
CA VAL A 334 -19.87 -3.31 29.30
C VAL A 334 -18.69 -4.13 29.82
N ASN A 335 -18.99 -5.27 30.45
CA ASN A 335 -17.94 -6.17 30.90
C ASN A 335 -17.26 -6.85 29.70
N LEU A 336 -16.14 -6.28 29.25
CA LEU A 336 -15.29 -6.85 28.20
C LEU A 336 -14.43 -8.02 28.71
N TYR A 337 -14.40 -8.25 30.03
CA TYR A 337 -13.72 -9.36 30.70
C TYR A 337 -14.68 -10.55 30.79
N VAL A 338 -15.07 -11.10 29.62
CA VAL A 338 -15.97 -12.27 29.53
C VAL A 338 -15.43 -13.45 30.35
N VAL A 339 -14.10 -13.55 30.46
CA VAL A 339 -13.41 -14.45 31.39
C VAL A 339 -12.24 -13.68 32.02
N SER A 340 -12.07 -13.72 33.35
CA SER A 340 -11.15 -12.84 34.08
C SER A 340 -9.67 -12.91 33.63
N PHE A 341 -9.26 -14.04 33.04
CA PHE A 341 -7.91 -14.23 32.49
C PHE A 341 -7.80 -13.90 30.99
N LEU A 342 -8.91 -13.70 30.28
CA LEU A 342 -8.95 -13.48 28.84
C LEU A 342 -8.16 -12.24 28.39
N PRO A 343 -8.20 -11.06 29.04
CA PRO A 343 -7.42 -9.91 28.57
C PRO A 343 -5.91 -10.10 28.71
N VAL A 344 -5.45 -10.81 29.75
CA VAL A 344 -4.02 -11.14 29.90
C VAL A 344 -3.59 -12.10 28.80
N ILE A 345 -4.41 -13.12 28.51
CA ILE A 345 -4.18 -14.04 27.39
C ILE A 345 -4.26 -13.31 26.04
N THR A 346 -5.20 -12.39 25.87
CA THR A 346 -5.34 -11.55 24.67
C THR A 346 -4.12 -10.68 24.49
N LEU A 347 -3.65 -10.00 25.53
CA LEU A 347 -2.45 -9.17 25.48
C LEU A 347 -1.19 -10.02 25.21
N ALA A 348 -1.05 -11.17 25.89
CA ALA A 348 0.03 -12.11 25.65
C ALA A 348 0.01 -12.66 24.21
N THR A 349 -1.17 -12.98 23.69
CA THR A 349 -1.38 -13.42 22.31
C THR A 349 -1.06 -12.31 21.31
N TYR A 350 -1.49 -11.07 21.57
CA TYR A 350 -1.15 -9.90 20.76
C TYR A 350 0.36 -9.61 20.76
N LEU A 351 1.04 -9.78 21.89
CA LEU A 351 2.49 -9.59 22.00
C LEU A 351 3.27 -10.73 21.33
N ALA A 352 2.84 -11.97 21.52
CA ALA A 352 3.46 -13.16 20.95
C ALA A 352 3.25 -13.25 19.43
N MET A 353 2.01 -13.07 18.97
CA MET A 353 1.68 -13.06 17.55
C MET A 353 2.18 -11.77 16.90
N GLY A 354 2.07 -10.61 17.53
CA GLY A 354 2.59 -9.35 17.00
C GLY A 354 4.14 -9.27 17.04
N PRO A 355 4.73 -8.43 17.89
CA PRO A 355 6.19 -8.21 17.90
C PRO A 355 7.04 -9.49 17.95
N GLY A 356 6.63 -10.50 18.72
CA GLY A 356 7.36 -11.76 18.86
C GLY A 356 7.54 -12.52 17.54
N ALA A 357 6.45 -12.77 16.80
CA ALA A 357 6.54 -13.45 15.52
C ALA A 357 7.25 -12.60 14.46
N TYR A 358 7.04 -11.28 14.46
CA TYR A 358 7.74 -10.37 13.54
C TYR A 358 9.26 -10.39 13.74
N ILE A 359 9.77 -10.54 14.96
CA ILE A 359 11.21 -10.69 15.21
C ILE A 359 11.77 -11.92 14.49
N LEU A 360 11.12 -13.09 14.65
CA LEU A 360 11.57 -14.34 14.02
C LEU A 360 11.52 -14.27 12.49
N ILE A 361 10.44 -13.67 11.97
CA ILE A 361 10.27 -13.44 10.53
C ILE A 361 11.37 -12.53 10.00
N MET A 362 11.65 -11.41 10.67
CA MET A 362 12.64 -10.43 10.22
C MET A 362 14.07 -10.95 10.34
N GLN A 363 14.38 -11.75 11.37
CA GLN A 363 15.64 -12.48 11.45
C GLN A 363 15.85 -13.39 10.24
N SER A 364 14.80 -14.13 9.83
CA SER A 364 14.86 -15.00 8.66
C SER A 364 14.95 -14.24 7.34
N MET A 365 14.31 -13.07 7.21
CA MET A 365 14.30 -12.28 5.98
C MET A 365 15.60 -11.52 5.74
N TYR A 366 16.16 -10.91 6.79
CA TYR A 366 17.25 -9.95 6.66
C TYR A 366 18.60 -10.45 7.18
N GLY A 367 18.65 -11.64 7.78
CA GLY A 367 19.89 -12.18 8.35
C GLY A 367 20.52 -11.16 9.30
N LYS A 368 21.79 -10.80 9.11
CA LYS A 368 22.54 -9.91 10.02
C LYS A 368 21.94 -8.51 10.20
N SER A 369 21.17 -7.99 9.24
CA SER A 369 20.62 -6.62 9.31
C SER A 369 19.25 -6.52 10.02
N TRP A 370 18.71 -7.64 10.52
CA TRP A 370 17.39 -7.70 11.15
C TRP A 370 17.17 -6.67 12.26
N LYS A 371 18.18 -6.43 13.11
CA LYS A 371 18.09 -5.48 14.23
C LYS A 371 17.84 -4.04 13.75
N SER A 372 18.44 -3.65 12.63
CA SER A 372 18.25 -2.32 12.05
C SER A 372 16.83 -2.17 11.54
N LYS A 373 16.34 -3.18 10.80
CA LYS A 373 14.97 -3.18 10.27
C LYS A 373 13.93 -3.23 11.39
N MET A 374 14.17 -3.96 12.48
CA MET A 374 13.25 -4.03 13.62
C MET A 374 12.97 -2.66 14.27
N LYS A 375 13.91 -1.71 14.20
CA LYS A 375 13.71 -0.34 14.71
C LYS A 375 12.60 0.40 13.95
N ILE A 376 12.27 -0.02 12.73
CA ILE A 376 11.24 0.57 11.88
C ILE A 376 9.83 0.04 12.26
N MET A 377 9.74 -1.10 12.97
CA MET A 377 8.46 -1.74 13.29
C MET A 377 7.46 -0.84 14.04
N PRO A 378 7.84 -0.06 15.07
CA PRO A 378 6.89 0.86 15.71
C PRO A 378 6.32 1.89 14.73
N ALA A 379 7.16 2.44 13.85
CA ALA A 379 6.72 3.38 12.82
C ALA A 379 5.80 2.70 11.79
N LEU A 380 6.05 1.44 11.44
CA LEU A 380 5.17 0.67 10.56
C LEU A 380 3.78 0.45 11.17
N LEU A 381 3.70 0.15 12.47
CA LEU A 381 2.42 -0.01 13.16
C LEU A 381 1.62 1.30 13.18
N ILE A 382 2.28 2.42 13.49
CA ILE A 382 1.69 3.77 13.46
C ILE A 382 1.21 4.10 12.03
N TYR A 383 2.04 3.84 11.02
CA TYR A 383 1.71 4.08 9.62
C TYR A 383 0.49 3.26 9.17
N ASN A 384 0.48 1.95 9.43
CA ASN A 384 -0.63 1.06 9.05
C ASN A 384 -1.94 1.44 9.76
N ALA A 385 -1.87 1.80 11.05
CA ALA A 385 -3.03 2.26 11.80
C ALA A 385 -3.61 3.55 11.20
N GLY A 386 -2.76 4.55 10.92
CA GLY A 386 -3.20 5.81 10.33
C GLY A 386 -3.74 5.68 8.90
N MET A 387 -3.16 4.78 8.09
CA MET A 387 -3.60 4.52 6.71
C MET A 387 -4.98 3.83 6.63
N SER A 388 -5.51 3.32 7.75
CA SER A 388 -6.80 2.63 7.78
C SER A 388 -7.97 3.50 7.31
N VAL A 389 -7.96 4.80 7.56
CA VAL A 389 -9.00 5.74 7.06
C VAL A 389 -9.02 5.78 5.54
N ASN A 390 -7.87 6.06 4.93
CA ASN A 390 -7.74 6.13 3.47
C ASN A 390 -8.14 4.82 2.79
N ASN A 391 -7.69 3.69 3.34
CA ASN A 391 -7.98 2.37 2.78
C ASN A 391 -9.43 1.94 3.01
N THR A 392 -10.06 2.37 4.11
CA THR A 392 -11.48 2.13 4.35
C THR A 392 -12.34 2.86 3.31
N VAL A 393 -12.04 4.12 3.02
CA VAL A 393 -12.73 4.86 1.94
C VAL A 393 -12.58 4.13 0.60
N ALA A 394 -11.39 3.58 0.31
CA ALA A 394 -11.15 2.80 -0.89
C ALA A 394 -12.03 1.54 -0.99
N VAL A 395 -12.18 0.80 0.11
CA VAL A 395 -13.02 -0.40 0.19
C VAL A 395 -14.49 -0.05 -0.05
N PHE A 396 -15.02 0.97 0.63
CA PHE A 396 -16.40 1.42 0.42
C PHE A 396 -16.64 1.90 -1.01
N ASP A 397 -15.70 2.66 -1.59
CA ASP A 397 -15.80 3.12 -2.97
C ASP A 397 -15.78 1.97 -3.99
N ALA A 398 -15.10 0.86 -3.68
CA ALA A 398 -15.13 -0.35 -4.49
C ALA A 398 -16.51 -1.03 -4.43
N VAL A 399 -17.02 -1.26 -3.22
CA VAL A 399 -18.31 -1.95 -2.98
C VAL A 399 -19.48 -1.16 -3.54
N LEU A 400 -19.45 0.18 -3.44
CA LEU A 400 -20.48 1.08 -3.98
C LEU A 400 -20.36 1.30 -5.49
N GLY A 401 -19.40 0.66 -6.17
CA GLY A 401 -19.26 0.75 -7.63
C GLY A 401 -18.86 2.13 -8.14
N LYS A 402 -18.19 2.98 -7.34
CA LYS A 402 -17.75 4.30 -7.82
C LYS A 402 -16.78 4.15 -8.98
N LYS A 403 -16.96 4.97 -10.02
CA LYS A 403 -16.14 4.96 -11.24
C LYS A 403 -14.64 5.00 -10.94
N ASN A 404 -13.87 4.34 -11.80
CA ASN A 404 -12.42 4.29 -11.71
C ASN A 404 -11.83 5.62 -12.20
N GLU A 405 -11.19 6.37 -11.30
CA GLU A 405 -10.33 7.49 -11.66
C GLU A 405 -8.90 7.11 -11.25
N PHE A 406 -8.02 6.88 -12.23
CA PHE A 406 -6.62 6.58 -11.94
C PHE A 406 -5.86 7.88 -11.65
N LEU A 407 -5.71 8.16 -10.36
CA LEU A 407 -4.84 9.23 -9.89
C LEU A 407 -3.40 8.71 -9.81
N ARG A 408 -2.55 9.25 -10.70
CA ARG A 408 -1.11 9.00 -10.74
C ARG A 408 -0.46 9.26 -9.38
N THR A 409 0.51 8.41 -9.04
CA THR A 409 1.44 8.62 -7.93
C THR A 409 2.68 9.35 -8.47
N PRO A 410 2.95 10.59 -8.05
CA PRO A 410 4.12 11.33 -8.51
C PRO A 410 5.43 10.62 -8.23
N LYS A 411 6.34 10.67 -9.20
CA LYS A 411 7.75 10.28 -9.03
C LYS A 411 8.63 11.50 -9.18
N TYR A 412 9.69 11.53 -8.40
CA TYR A 412 10.54 12.71 -8.27
C TYR A 412 11.99 12.41 -8.63
N GLY A 413 12.37 11.15 -8.85
CA GLY A 413 13.76 10.77 -9.12
C GLY A 413 14.65 10.88 -7.88
N LEU A 414 14.10 10.62 -6.69
CA LEU A 414 14.85 10.71 -5.43
C LEU A 414 15.75 9.48 -5.27
N ILE A 415 17.03 9.70 -4.97
CA ILE A 415 18.02 8.65 -4.69
C ILE A 415 18.73 8.95 -3.36
N SER A 416 19.18 10.19 -3.17
CA SER A 416 19.83 10.65 -1.93
C SER A 416 18.84 11.30 -0.97
N LYS A 417 19.22 11.38 0.32
CA LYS A 417 18.53 12.19 1.33
C LYS A 417 18.58 13.69 1.02
N ASP A 418 19.58 14.13 0.27
CA ASP A 418 19.77 15.54 -0.10
C ASP A 418 18.85 15.97 -1.25
N ASP A 419 18.20 15.02 -1.93
CA ASP A 419 17.24 15.34 -2.98
C ASP A 419 15.94 15.91 -2.39
N ASP A 420 15.45 17.03 -2.93
CA ASP A 420 14.15 17.58 -2.52
C ASP A 420 13.10 17.43 -3.64
N TRP A 421 11.89 17.03 -3.25
CA TRP A 421 10.72 16.95 -4.13
C TRP A 421 9.83 18.19 -4.05
N LYS A 422 9.99 19.04 -3.02
CA LYS A 422 9.06 20.14 -2.71
C LYS A 422 8.95 21.21 -3.80
N ASP A 423 9.96 21.34 -4.64
CA ASP A 423 10.01 22.30 -5.76
C ASP A 423 9.74 21.66 -7.13
N LYS A 424 9.44 20.35 -7.18
CA LYS A 424 9.17 19.60 -8.42
C LYS A 424 7.72 19.76 -8.89
N ALA A 425 7.49 19.55 -10.18
CA ALA A 425 6.24 19.90 -10.89
C ALA A 425 5.01 19.06 -10.49
N TYR A 426 5.18 17.96 -9.76
CA TYR A 426 4.14 16.97 -9.50
C TYR A 426 3.62 16.92 -8.04
N ASN A 427 3.89 17.97 -7.26
CA ASN A 427 3.50 18.06 -5.86
C ASN A 427 1.96 18.01 -5.66
N LEU A 428 1.48 17.15 -4.76
CA LEU A 428 0.04 16.93 -4.57
C LEU A 428 -0.61 17.93 -3.60
N PRO A 429 -1.87 18.34 -3.87
CA PRO A 429 -2.64 19.21 -3.00
C PRO A 429 -3.22 18.47 -1.78
N PHE A 430 -3.86 19.24 -0.90
CA PHE A 430 -4.60 18.73 0.26
C PHE A 430 -5.71 17.75 -0.15
N THR A 431 -5.93 16.73 0.69
CA THR A 431 -6.97 15.70 0.50
C THR A 431 -8.02 15.78 1.60
N GLN A 432 -9.30 15.66 1.26
CA GLN A 432 -10.40 15.66 2.24
C GLN A 432 -10.32 14.50 3.25
N THR A 433 -9.69 13.36 2.88
CA THR A 433 -9.48 12.24 3.81
C THR A 433 -8.67 12.65 5.05
N THR A 434 -7.85 13.70 4.93
CA THR A 434 -7.11 14.28 6.07
C THR A 434 -8.02 14.80 7.16
N LEU A 435 -9.23 15.28 6.83
CA LEU A 435 -10.20 15.72 7.83
C LEU A 435 -10.78 14.54 8.61
N LEU A 436 -10.98 13.41 7.94
CA LEU A 436 -11.40 12.17 8.60
C LEU A 436 -10.29 11.65 9.51
N GLU A 437 -9.03 11.68 9.05
CA GLU A 437 -7.86 11.33 9.88
C GLU A 437 -7.83 12.19 11.17
N ILE A 438 -8.02 13.50 11.08
CA ILE A 438 -8.10 14.39 12.26
C ILE A 438 -9.28 14.02 13.16
N PHE A 439 -10.47 13.80 12.58
CA PHE A 439 -11.66 13.41 13.33
C PHE A 439 -11.42 12.14 14.15
N PHE A 440 -10.88 11.09 13.53
CA PHE A 440 -10.56 9.84 14.24
C PHE A 440 -9.46 10.03 15.28
N GLY A 441 -8.50 10.91 15.04
CA GLY A 441 -7.51 11.30 16.05
C GLY A 441 -8.14 11.94 17.29
N VAL A 442 -9.04 12.91 17.10
CA VAL A 442 -9.76 13.57 18.22
C VAL A 442 -10.66 12.59 18.95
N TYR A 443 -11.39 11.74 18.22
CA TYR A 443 -12.19 10.66 18.81
C TYR A 443 -11.32 9.71 19.65
N GLY A 444 -10.12 9.39 19.18
CA GLY A 444 -9.16 8.57 19.90
C GLY A 444 -8.71 9.17 21.23
N ILE A 445 -8.48 10.48 21.27
CA ILE A 445 -8.19 11.20 22.53
C ILE A 445 -9.34 11.03 23.51
N MET A 446 -10.59 11.23 23.07
CA MET A 446 -11.77 11.00 23.90
C MET A 446 -11.81 9.54 24.39
N GLY A 447 -11.52 8.59 23.51
CA GLY A 447 -11.46 7.16 23.85
C GLY A 447 -10.41 6.82 24.91
N ILE A 448 -9.25 7.49 24.91
CA ILE A 448 -8.23 7.34 25.94
C ILE A 448 -8.76 7.82 27.29
N PHE A 449 -9.38 9.01 27.34
CA PHE A 449 -9.98 9.51 28.58
C PHE A 449 -11.09 8.59 29.07
N ILE A 450 -11.97 8.12 28.18
CA ILE A 450 -13.02 7.16 28.53
C ILE A 450 -12.40 5.89 29.12
N ALA A 451 -11.34 5.33 28.53
CA ALA A 451 -10.68 4.14 29.05
C ALA A 451 -10.10 4.35 30.45
N ILE A 452 -9.50 5.51 30.72
CA ILE A 452 -8.96 5.86 32.05
C ILE A 452 -10.10 6.02 33.07
N PHE A 453 -11.10 6.84 32.76
CA PHE A 453 -12.18 7.19 33.69
C PHE A 453 -13.21 6.05 33.89
N SER A 454 -13.28 5.08 32.98
CA SER A 454 -14.06 3.85 33.14
C SER A 454 -13.31 2.73 33.86
N ASN A 455 -12.14 3.01 34.46
CA ASN A 455 -11.28 2.04 35.15
C ASN A 455 -10.81 0.88 34.25
N ASN A 456 -10.55 1.17 32.98
CA ASN A 456 -10.12 0.23 31.95
C ASN A 456 -8.81 0.67 31.26
N PRO A 457 -7.74 1.01 32.02
CA PRO A 457 -6.51 1.57 31.45
C PRO A 457 -5.75 0.60 30.52
N ILE A 458 -6.03 -0.71 30.60
CA ILE A 458 -5.39 -1.73 29.74
C ILE A 458 -5.64 -1.51 28.24
N PHE A 459 -6.73 -0.82 27.87
CA PHE A 459 -7.04 -0.52 26.46
C PHE A 459 -6.38 0.77 25.95
N VAL A 460 -5.80 1.60 26.83
CA VAL A 460 -5.16 2.87 26.45
C VAL A 460 -4.06 2.66 25.39
N PRO A 461 -3.12 1.70 25.51
CA PRO A 461 -2.08 1.51 24.50
C PRO A 461 -2.64 1.18 23.11
N ILE A 462 -3.74 0.42 23.03
CA ILE A 462 -4.39 0.03 21.77
C ILE A 462 -5.04 1.25 21.10
N ILE A 463 -5.77 2.06 21.87
CA ILE A 463 -6.41 3.28 21.37
C ILE A 463 -5.34 4.33 21.01
N ALA A 464 -4.31 4.48 21.84
CA ALA A 464 -3.22 5.43 21.63
C ALA A 464 -2.43 5.15 20.36
N LEU A 465 -2.11 3.88 20.07
CA LEU A 465 -1.40 3.52 18.83
C LEU A 465 -2.14 4.00 17.58
N GLN A 466 -3.46 3.78 17.52
CA GLN A 466 -4.27 4.22 16.39
C GLN A 466 -4.42 5.74 16.35
N THR A 467 -4.64 6.37 17.51
CA THR A 467 -4.74 7.82 17.67
C THR A 467 -3.47 8.53 17.15
N ILE A 468 -2.30 8.04 17.55
CA ILE A 468 -1.00 8.55 17.08
C ILE A 468 -0.87 8.34 15.56
N GLY A 469 -1.29 7.17 15.05
CA GLY A 469 -1.34 6.89 13.62
C GLY A 469 -2.15 7.92 12.82
N PHE A 470 -3.37 8.21 13.28
CA PHE A 470 -4.25 9.18 12.61
C PHE A 470 -3.66 10.59 12.60
N PHE A 471 -3.15 11.07 13.73
CA PHE A 471 -2.49 12.37 13.78
C PHE A 471 -1.20 12.41 12.97
N PHE A 472 -0.43 11.33 12.94
CA PHE A 472 0.81 11.25 12.16
C PHE A 472 0.54 11.36 10.65
N ILE A 473 -0.42 10.59 10.12
CA ILE A 473 -0.79 10.67 8.71
C ILE A 473 -1.42 12.03 8.40
N ALA A 474 -2.26 12.58 9.28
CA ALA A 474 -2.86 13.90 9.08
C ALA A 474 -1.80 15.00 9.04
N TYR A 475 -0.87 14.99 10.01
CA TYR A 475 0.25 15.93 10.09
C TYR A 475 1.10 15.88 8.82
N LEU A 476 1.50 14.69 8.37
CA LEU A 476 2.29 14.53 7.17
C LEU A 476 1.52 14.92 5.91
N SER A 477 0.21 14.69 5.86
CA SER A 477 -0.63 15.12 4.76
C SER A 477 -0.71 16.65 4.66
N ILE A 478 -0.77 17.35 5.80
CA ILE A 478 -0.77 18.81 5.87
C ILE A 478 0.61 19.36 5.56
N SER A 479 1.65 18.89 6.24
CA SER A 479 3.03 19.42 6.11
C SER A 479 3.61 19.18 4.72
N HIS A 480 3.22 18.10 4.05
CA HIS A 480 3.60 17.81 2.68
C HIS A 480 2.71 18.47 1.62
N THR A 481 1.60 19.09 2.02
CA THR A 481 0.80 19.89 1.10
C THR A 481 1.43 21.28 0.97
N ARG A 482 2.02 21.59 -0.18
CA ARG A 482 2.55 22.93 -0.46
C ARG A 482 1.67 23.63 -1.49
N PHE A 483 1.12 24.79 -1.12
CA PHE A 483 0.45 25.70 -2.05
C PHE A 483 1.38 26.79 -2.61
N ARG A 484 2.64 26.85 -2.18
CA ARG A 484 3.63 27.77 -2.76
C ARG A 484 4.28 27.13 -3.97
N ARG A 485 3.71 27.41 -5.15
CA ARG A 485 4.37 27.15 -6.42
C ARG A 485 5.50 28.17 -6.60
N ASN A 486 6.65 27.70 -7.06
CA ASN A 486 7.73 28.59 -7.49
C ASN A 486 7.20 29.56 -8.56
N LYS A 487 7.69 30.81 -8.58
CA LYS A 487 7.39 31.85 -9.59
C LYS A 487 7.97 31.47 -10.97
N SER A 488 7.61 30.31 -11.51
CA SER A 488 7.97 29.93 -12.87
C SER A 488 7.07 30.70 -13.85
N LYS A 489 7.67 31.27 -14.90
CA LYS A 489 7.04 32.14 -15.90
C LYS A 489 5.86 31.48 -16.66
N ASN A 490 5.71 30.16 -16.60
CA ASN A 490 4.61 29.41 -17.24
C ASN A 490 3.71 28.75 -16.17
N ALA A 491 2.95 29.56 -15.44
CA ALA A 491 2.01 29.07 -14.45
C ALA A 491 0.74 28.50 -15.13
N ILE A 492 0.69 27.19 -15.33
CA ILE A 492 -0.54 26.46 -15.70
C ILE A 492 -1.65 26.84 -14.69
N PRO A 493 -2.84 27.31 -15.14
CA PRO A 493 -3.92 27.72 -14.24
C PRO A 493 -4.40 26.54 -13.38
N LEU A 494 -4.69 26.82 -12.09
CA LEU A 494 -5.22 25.81 -11.17
C LEU A 494 -6.49 25.18 -11.74
N THR A 495 -6.52 23.85 -11.76
CA THR A 495 -7.73 23.09 -12.08
C THR A 495 -8.84 23.40 -11.07
N LYS A 496 -10.10 23.21 -11.47
CA LYS A 496 -11.25 23.40 -10.56
C LYS A 496 -11.11 22.55 -9.28
N LYS A 497 -10.57 21.33 -9.40
CA LYS A 497 -10.29 20.44 -8.25
C LYS A 497 -9.25 21.04 -7.31
N GLU A 498 -8.15 21.59 -7.82
CA GLU A 498 -7.11 22.21 -6.99
C GLU A 498 -7.60 23.50 -6.32
N LYS A 499 -8.37 24.34 -7.01
CA LYS A 499 -9.00 25.53 -6.41
C LYS A 499 -9.91 25.14 -5.24
N THR A 500 -10.73 24.09 -5.44
CA THR A 500 -11.63 23.57 -4.42
C THR A 500 -10.83 23.00 -3.23
N ALA A 501 -9.79 22.22 -3.49
CA ALA A 501 -8.91 21.68 -2.45
C ALA A 501 -8.21 22.77 -1.64
N ASN A 502 -7.81 23.88 -2.27
CA ASN A 502 -7.22 25.04 -1.59
C ASN A 502 -8.24 25.74 -0.66
N ASN A 503 -9.47 25.94 -1.13
CA ASN A 503 -10.51 26.54 -0.31
C ASN A 503 -10.84 25.65 0.91
N ILE A 504 -10.99 24.34 0.69
CA ILE A 504 -11.20 23.38 1.77
C ILE A 504 -10.03 23.39 2.75
N TYR A 505 -8.78 23.41 2.27
CA TYR A 505 -7.60 23.47 3.12
C TYR A 505 -7.63 24.72 4.02
N LYS A 506 -7.92 25.90 3.46
CA LYS A 506 -8.01 27.15 4.24
C LYS A 506 -9.11 27.07 5.30
N LEU A 507 -10.31 26.60 4.92
CA LEU A 507 -11.43 26.41 5.84
C LEU A 507 -11.10 25.40 6.94
N ALA A 508 -10.43 24.30 6.58
CA ALA A 508 -9.98 23.28 7.53
C ALA A 508 -8.96 23.84 8.52
N MET A 509 -7.95 24.58 8.05
CA MET A 509 -6.96 25.22 8.93
C MET A 509 -7.62 26.23 9.88
N LEU A 510 -8.57 27.04 9.37
CA LEU A 510 -9.37 27.93 10.21
C LEU A 510 -10.18 27.16 11.27
N GLY A 511 -10.84 26.07 10.87
CA GLY A 511 -11.61 25.22 11.78
C GLY A 511 -10.73 24.55 12.85
N ILE A 512 -9.56 24.02 12.48
CA ILE A 512 -8.61 23.42 13.42
C ILE A 512 -8.13 24.46 14.44
N VAL A 513 -7.75 25.66 13.98
CA VAL A 513 -7.35 26.75 14.87
C VAL A 513 -8.50 27.17 15.79
N ALA A 514 -9.72 27.30 15.27
CA ALA A 514 -10.89 27.65 16.06
C ALA A 514 -11.18 26.60 17.15
N ILE A 515 -11.08 25.30 16.83
CA ILE A 515 -11.25 24.21 17.80
C ILE A 515 -10.16 24.27 18.88
N ILE A 516 -8.89 24.51 18.52
CA ILE A 516 -7.79 24.63 19.49
C ILE A 516 -8.02 25.82 20.42
N VAL A 517 -8.38 26.98 19.87
CA VAL A 517 -8.63 28.20 20.65
C VAL A 517 -9.84 28.02 21.57
N PHE A 518 -10.96 27.49 21.04
CA PHE A 518 -12.16 27.24 21.82
C PHE A 518 -11.92 26.18 22.90
N GLY A 519 -11.23 25.08 22.58
CA GLY A 519 -10.86 24.04 23.53
C GLY A 519 -9.95 24.57 24.64
N GLY A 520 -8.95 25.39 24.29
CA GLY A 520 -8.08 26.05 25.27
C GLY A 520 -8.85 27.01 26.18
N TYR A 521 -9.76 27.80 25.62
CA TYR A 521 -10.64 28.67 26.40
C TYR A 521 -11.55 27.88 27.35
N MET A 522 -12.21 26.83 26.85
CA MET A 522 -13.06 25.96 27.67
C MET A 522 -12.28 25.26 28.78
N ALA A 523 -11.05 24.82 28.51
CA ALA A 523 -10.18 24.20 29.53
C ALA A 523 -9.80 25.20 30.62
N ILE A 524 -9.41 26.43 30.25
CA ILE A 524 -9.08 27.50 31.21
C ILE A 524 -10.32 27.91 32.01
N SER A 525 -11.45 28.10 31.34
CA SER A 525 -12.72 28.46 31.98
C SER A 525 -13.20 27.37 32.94
N GLY A 526 -13.18 26.11 32.51
CA GLY A 526 -13.54 24.97 33.34
C GLY A 526 -12.61 24.79 34.54
N TYR A 527 -11.29 24.92 34.34
CA TYR A 527 -10.33 24.91 35.45
C TYR A 527 -10.63 26.02 36.47
N ASN A 528 -10.86 27.25 36.01
CA ASN A 528 -11.11 28.39 36.91
C ASN A 528 -12.44 28.27 37.67
N THR A 529 -13.46 27.65 37.09
CA THR A 529 -14.81 27.59 37.66
C THR A 529 -15.03 26.35 38.52
N GLU A 530 -14.47 25.20 38.16
CA GLU A 530 -14.74 23.92 38.83
C GLU A 530 -13.56 23.42 39.65
N ILE A 531 -12.33 23.48 39.11
CA ILE A 531 -11.15 22.80 39.69
C ILE A 531 -10.38 23.71 40.65
N TYR A 532 -10.07 24.94 40.24
CA TYR A 532 -9.31 25.92 41.02
C TYR A 532 -9.91 26.20 42.41
N PRO A 533 -11.25 26.33 42.58
CA PRO A 533 -11.84 26.45 43.92
C PRO A 533 -11.58 25.23 44.81
N LEU A 534 -11.63 24.02 44.26
CA LEU A 534 -11.38 22.78 44.99
C LEU A 534 -9.91 22.63 45.41
N ASP A 535 -8.98 22.97 44.51
CA ASP A 535 -7.54 22.96 44.81
C ASP A 535 -7.18 24.00 45.88
N ARG A 536 -7.82 25.17 45.84
CA ARG A 536 -7.67 26.20 46.89
C ARG A 536 -8.19 25.73 48.24
N ILE A 537 -9.33 25.01 48.28
CA ILE A 537 -9.86 24.42 49.51
C ILE A 537 -8.92 23.34 50.06
N ARG A 538 -8.37 22.46 49.20
CA ARG A 538 -7.38 21.46 49.59
C ARG A 538 -6.10 22.07 50.16
N GLY A 539 -5.53 23.06 49.47
CA GLY A 539 -4.33 23.74 49.95
C GLY A 539 -4.54 24.44 51.31
N ASN A 540 -5.73 25.00 51.54
CA ASN A 540 -6.08 25.57 52.84
C ASN A 540 -6.21 24.50 53.94
N LEU A 541 -6.79 23.33 53.62
CA LEU A 541 -6.90 22.19 54.54
C LEU A 541 -5.53 21.62 54.90
N ASP A 542 -4.64 21.42 53.92
CA ASP A 542 -3.28 20.93 54.15
C ASP A 542 -2.46 21.93 54.99
N GLY A 543 -2.65 23.24 54.78
CA GLY A 543 -2.08 24.29 55.61
C GLY A 543 -2.52 24.22 57.07
N ILE A 544 -3.81 23.96 57.32
CA ILE A 544 -4.37 23.80 58.67
C ILE A 544 -3.81 22.53 59.34
N ILE A 545 -3.71 21.41 58.61
CA ILE A 545 -3.16 20.15 59.12
C ILE A 545 -1.65 20.27 59.41
N SER A 546 -0.90 21.06 58.63
CA SER A 546 0.53 21.29 58.86
C SER A 546 0.85 22.25 60.01
N SER A 547 -0.15 23.02 60.47
CA SER A 547 -0.04 24.01 61.55
C SER A 547 -0.72 23.58 62.85
N SER A 548 -1.26 22.36 62.89
CA SER A 548 -1.73 21.64 64.09
C SER A 548 -0.77 20.50 64.42
#